data_AF-A0A060CEL0-F1
#
_entry.id   AF-A0A060CEL0-F1
#
_cell.length_a   1.000
_cell.length_b   1.000
_cell.length_c   1.000
_cell.angle_alpha   90.00
_cell.angle_beta   90.00
_cell.angle_gamma   90.00
#
_symmetry.space_group_name_H-M   'P 1'
#
loop_
_entity.id
_entity.type
_entity.pdbx_description
1 polymer ?
#
loop_
_entity_poly.entity_id
_entity_poly.type
_entity_poly.pdbx_seq_one_letter_code
_entity_poly.pdbx_strand_id
1 'polypeptide(L)'
;TGKVFRNTELIASDAVAAQVAALGFDGLCIEGADRLFGGRRVTVPYRFAAAPALAALPRHYRLSDDIAFRFSDRRWAAWPLHAERYAEWLHGEAAALPPQAGGRGFVGLFMDYETFGEHQWADTGIFDFMRALPGELLKHQGCR
;
A
#
# COMPACT_ATOMS: atom_id res chain seq x y z
N THR A 1 -15.67 -1.18 -11.99
CA THR A 1 -14.95 -1.46 -10.73
C THR A 1 -14.55 -2.92 -10.75
N GLY A 2 -13.26 -3.22 -10.67
CA GLY A 2 -12.76 -4.61 -10.70
C GLY A 2 -12.69 -5.23 -9.31
N LYS A 3 -12.89 -6.56 -9.22
CA LYS A 3 -12.78 -7.31 -7.97
C LYS A 3 -11.32 -7.60 -7.67
N VAL A 4 -10.84 -7.28 -6.47
CA VAL A 4 -9.46 -7.54 -6.03
C VAL A 4 -9.47 -8.55 -4.89
N PHE A 5 -8.57 -9.54 -4.97
CA PHE A 5 -8.38 -10.56 -3.93
C PHE A 5 -7.21 -10.18 -3.02
N ARG A 6 -7.38 -10.32 -1.71
CA ARG A 6 -6.31 -10.23 -0.72
C ARG A 6 -6.16 -11.61 -0.06
N ASN A 7 -5.07 -12.29 -0.34
CA ASN A 7 -4.76 -13.56 0.32
C ASN A 7 -4.20 -13.30 1.73
N THR A 8 -4.31 -14.30 2.61
CA THR A 8 -3.67 -14.29 3.93
C THR A 8 -2.17 -14.03 3.80
N GLU A 9 -1.65 -13.12 4.62
CA GLU A 9 -0.25 -12.66 4.59
C GLU A 9 0.26 -12.17 3.22
N LEU A 10 -0.63 -11.82 2.28
CA LEU A 10 -0.27 -11.43 0.91
C LEU A 10 0.57 -12.47 0.16
N ILE A 11 0.46 -13.75 0.55
CA ILE A 11 1.18 -14.84 -0.08
C ILE A 11 0.65 -15.03 -1.51
N ALA A 12 1.58 -15.01 -2.47
CA ALA A 12 1.28 -15.21 -3.88
C ALA A 12 2.26 -16.19 -4.53
N SER A 13 1.73 -16.95 -5.48
CA SER A 13 2.47 -17.83 -6.38
C SER A 13 1.69 -17.93 -7.69
N ASP A 14 2.30 -18.48 -8.74
CA ASP A 14 1.61 -18.70 -10.01
C ASP A 14 0.36 -19.59 -9.86
N ALA A 15 0.39 -20.59 -8.97
CA ALA A 15 -0.75 -21.43 -8.67
C ALA A 15 -1.90 -20.65 -8.02
N VAL A 16 -1.58 -19.79 -7.04
CA VAL A 16 -2.59 -18.91 -6.39
C VAL A 16 -3.15 -17.92 -7.40
N ALA A 17 -2.30 -17.29 -8.22
CA ALA A 17 -2.73 -16.35 -9.25
C ALA A 17 -3.68 -17.00 -10.28
N ALA A 18 -3.37 -18.22 -10.73
CA ALA A 18 -4.23 -18.96 -11.65
C ALA A 18 -5.62 -19.27 -11.03
N GLN A 19 -5.66 -19.68 -9.76
CA GLN A 19 -6.92 -19.93 -9.05
C GLN A 19 -7.74 -18.66 -8.87
N VAL A 20 -7.11 -17.56 -8.42
CA VAL A 20 -7.77 -16.27 -8.24
C VAL A 20 -8.31 -15.73 -9.57
N ALA A 21 -7.56 -15.87 -10.66
CA ALA A 21 -8.03 -15.51 -11.99
C ALA A 21 -9.23 -16.36 -12.44
N ALA A 22 -9.21 -17.67 -12.17
CA ALA A 22 -10.34 -18.58 -12.50
C ALA A 22 -11.62 -18.26 -11.70
N LEU A 23 -11.48 -17.70 -10.49
CA LEU A 23 -12.60 -17.16 -9.70
C LEU A 23 -13.15 -15.82 -10.25
N GLY A 24 -12.54 -15.29 -11.31
CA GLY A 24 -12.97 -14.08 -12.00
C GLY A 24 -12.64 -12.79 -11.25
N PHE A 25 -11.51 -12.76 -10.54
CA PHE A 25 -10.94 -11.52 -9.98
C PHE A 25 -10.05 -10.80 -11.01
N ASP A 26 -9.96 -9.48 -10.88
CA ASP A 26 -9.19 -8.60 -11.74
C ASP A 26 -7.81 -8.26 -11.16
N GLY A 27 -7.62 -8.45 -9.85
CA GLY A 27 -6.34 -8.23 -9.19
C GLY A 27 -6.11 -9.07 -7.95
N LEU A 28 -4.85 -9.17 -7.55
CA LEU A 28 -4.35 -9.85 -6.36
C LEU A 28 -3.35 -8.95 -5.63
N CYS A 29 -3.61 -8.66 -4.36
CA CYS A 29 -2.65 -7.98 -3.50
C CYS A 29 -1.48 -8.90 -3.16
N ILE A 30 -0.25 -8.39 -3.25
CA ILE A 30 0.99 -9.14 -2.98
C ILE A 30 1.94 -8.35 -2.09
N GLU A 31 2.87 -9.03 -1.43
CA GLU A 31 3.95 -8.35 -0.71
C GLU A 31 4.87 -7.61 -1.69
N GLY A 32 5.22 -6.35 -1.37
CA GLY A 32 6.13 -5.49 -2.12
C GLY A 32 7.50 -5.31 -1.47
N ALA A 33 7.96 -6.27 -0.66
CA ALA A 33 9.29 -6.22 -0.08
C ALA A 33 10.40 -6.09 -1.14
N ASP A 34 11.42 -5.28 -0.87
CA ASP A 34 12.49 -4.94 -1.82
C ASP A 34 13.16 -6.19 -2.42
N ARG A 35 13.36 -7.23 -1.60
CA ARG A 35 13.96 -8.51 -2.02
C ARG A 35 13.16 -9.24 -3.11
N LEU A 36 11.85 -9.03 -3.17
CA LEU A 36 10.96 -9.66 -4.16
C LEU A 36 10.92 -8.84 -5.46
N PHE A 37 11.13 -7.53 -5.37
CA PHE A 37 10.99 -6.62 -6.50
C PHE A 37 12.30 -6.31 -7.21
N GLY A 38 13.46 -6.53 -6.57
CA GLY A 38 14.76 -6.36 -7.22
C GLY A 38 14.98 -4.93 -7.73
N GLY A 39 14.57 -3.93 -6.96
CA GLY A 39 14.64 -2.52 -7.32
C GLY A 39 13.49 -2.00 -8.18
N ARG A 40 12.53 -2.86 -8.56
CA ARG A 40 11.28 -2.43 -9.19
C ARG A 40 10.41 -1.64 -8.20
N ARG A 41 9.63 -0.69 -8.72
CA ARG A 41 8.71 0.14 -7.93
C ARG A 41 7.51 -0.67 -7.46
N VAL A 42 7.01 -0.41 -6.26
CA VAL A 42 5.80 -1.05 -5.72
C VAL A 42 4.53 -0.22 -5.93
N THR A 43 4.68 0.93 -6.61
CA THR A 43 3.63 1.92 -6.81
C THR A 43 2.94 1.81 -8.18
N VAL A 44 3.19 0.72 -8.89
CA VAL A 44 2.60 0.40 -10.19
C VAL A 44 2.14 -1.06 -10.21
N PRO A 45 1.08 -1.39 -10.98
CA PRO A 45 0.63 -2.77 -11.09
C PRO A 45 1.56 -3.60 -11.96
N TYR A 46 1.71 -4.88 -11.62
CA TYR A 46 2.44 -5.89 -12.40
C TYR A 46 1.48 -6.95 -12.94
N ARG A 47 2.01 -7.91 -13.70
CA ARG A 47 1.27 -9.06 -14.23
C ARG A 47 1.94 -10.35 -13.81
N PHE A 48 1.14 -11.36 -13.50
CA PHE A 48 1.62 -12.72 -13.29
C PHE A 48 1.84 -13.38 -14.64
N ALA A 49 2.94 -14.13 -14.81
CA ALA A 49 3.18 -14.88 -16.03
C ALA A 49 2.10 -15.96 -16.23
N ALA A 50 1.68 -16.63 -15.15
CA ALA A 50 0.64 -17.65 -15.19
C ALA A 50 -0.79 -17.09 -15.32
N ALA A 51 -1.00 -15.80 -15.07
CA ALA A 51 -2.31 -15.15 -15.19
C ALA A 51 -2.17 -13.69 -15.70
N PRO A 52 -1.87 -13.47 -16.99
CA PRO A 52 -1.55 -12.13 -17.52
C PRO A 52 -2.69 -11.11 -17.43
N ALA A 53 -3.94 -11.57 -17.34
CA ALA A 53 -5.10 -10.70 -17.16
C ALA A 53 -5.23 -10.19 -15.70
N LEU A 54 -4.68 -10.93 -14.73
CA LEU A 54 -4.76 -10.60 -13.30
C LEU A 54 -3.68 -9.55 -12.95
N ALA A 55 -4.08 -8.43 -12.36
CA ALA A 55 -3.15 -7.42 -11.88
C ALA A 55 -2.51 -7.86 -10.55
N ALA A 56 -1.19 -7.85 -10.48
CA ALA A 56 -0.45 -7.96 -9.23
C ALA A 56 -0.32 -6.56 -8.60
N LEU A 57 -0.82 -6.39 -7.38
CA LEU A 57 -0.86 -5.10 -6.68
C LEU A 57 0.05 -5.16 -5.45
N PRO A 58 1.27 -4.62 -5.51
CA PRO A 58 2.20 -4.72 -4.40
C PRO A 58 1.81 -3.84 -3.21
N ARG A 59 2.04 -4.35 -2.00
CA ARG A 59 2.06 -3.59 -0.75
C ARG A 59 3.25 -2.64 -0.75
N HIS A 60 3.04 -1.40 -0.35
CA HIS A 60 4.15 -0.51 -0.03
C HIS A 60 4.58 -0.75 1.42
N TYR A 61 5.45 -1.75 1.64
CA TYR A 61 5.72 -2.28 2.98
C TYR A 61 6.21 -1.22 3.97
N ARG A 62 7.13 -0.32 3.57
CA ARG A 62 7.69 0.71 4.47
C ARG A 62 6.61 1.64 5.04
N LEU A 63 5.86 2.30 4.15
CA LEU A 63 4.73 3.17 4.49
C LEU A 63 3.62 2.44 5.26
N SER A 64 3.32 1.20 4.88
CA SER A 64 2.36 0.38 5.62
C SER A 64 2.86 0.08 7.06
N ASP A 65 4.14 -0.24 7.23
CA ASP A 65 4.76 -0.50 8.53
C ASP A 65 4.89 0.77 9.39
N ASP A 66 5.01 1.94 8.77
CA ASP A 66 5.03 3.23 9.48
C ASP A 66 3.72 3.44 10.25
N ILE A 67 2.59 3.06 9.65
CA ILE A 67 1.28 3.06 10.32
C ILE A 67 1.15 1.86 11.26
N ALA A 68 1.46 0.64 10.79
CA ALA A 68 1.18 -0.58 11.54
C ALA A 68 2.02 -0.72 12.81
N PHE A 69 3.31 -0.38 12.74
CA PHE A 69 4.29 -0.69 13.79
C PHE A 69 4.97 0.56 14.40
N ARG A 70 5.25 1.58 13.59
CA ARG A 70 6.07 2.73 14.04
C ARG A 70 5.27 3.92 14.54
N PHE A 71 3.96 3.95 14.30
CA PHE A 71 3.12 5.12 14.56
C PHE A 71 3.22 5.63 16.00
N SER A 72 3.23 4.73 16.99
CA SER A 72 3.37 5.05 18.41
C SER A 72 4.80 4.90 18.96
N ASP A 73 5.79 4.56 18.11
CA ASP A 73 7.18 4.38 18.52
C ASP A 73 7.89 5.72 18.72
N ARG A 74 7.99 6.16 19.98
CA ARG A 74 8.70 7.39 20.39
C ARG A 74 10.21 7.39 20.11
N ARG A 75 10.80 6.24 19.76
CA ARG A 75 12.22 6.12 19.39
C ARG A 75 12.43 6.24 17.88
N TRP A 76 11.37 6.11 17.09
CA TRP A 76 11.45 6.29 15.65
C TRP A 76 11.71 7.76 15.32
N ALA A 77 12.69 8.02 14.45
CA ALA A 77 13.13 9.38 14.14
C ALA A 77 12.04 10.28 13.53
N ALA A 78 10.99 9.70 12.95
CA ALA A 78 9.88 10.45 12.40
C ALA A 78 8.68 10.61 13.37
N TRP A 79 8.80 10.11 14.60
CA TRP A 79 7.77 10.31 15.63
C TRP A 79 7.81 11.75 16.20
N PRO A 80 6.66 12.39 16.46
CA PRO A 80 5.31 11.94 16.12
C PRO A 80 5.02 12.01 14.60
N LEU A 81 4.28 11.02 14.09
CA LEU A 81 3.86 11.00 12.69
C LEU A 81 2.57 11.80 12.49
N HIS A 82 2.66 12.87 11.70
CA HIS A 82 1.53 13.74 11.36
C HIS A 82 0.99 13.43 9.95
N ALA A 83 -0.30 13.69 9.73
CA ALA A 83 -0.98 13.41 8.46
C ALA A 83 -0.36 14.20 7.29
N GLU A 84 0.03 15.44 7.54
CA GLU A 84 0.70 16.33 6.59
C GLU A 84 2.00 15.70 6.08
N ARG A 85 2.88 15.30 7.01
CA ARG A 85 4.16 14.66 6.71
C ARG A 85 3.97 13.35 5.95
N TYR A 86 3.01 12.54 6.35
CA TYR A 86 2.75 11.27 5.68
C TYR A 86 2.16 11.47 4.27
N ALA A 87 1.31 12.48 4.08
CA ALA A 87 0.82 12.87 2.77
C ALA A 87 1.96 13.33 1.84
N GLU A 88 2.91 14.13 2.35
CA GLU A 88 4.11 14.52 1.58
C GLU A 88 4.90 13.29 1.09
N TRP A 89 5.06 12.25 1.92
CA TRP A 89 5.73 11.02 1.51
C TRP A 89 4.95 10.27 0.42
N LEU A 90 3.62 10.18 0.55
CA LEU A 90 2.75 9.59 -0.46
C LEU A 90 2.78 10.36 -1.79
N HIS A 91 2.84 11.69 -1.74
CA HIS A 91 3.04 12.51 -2.94
C HIS A 91 4.43 12.33 -3.54
N GLY A 92 5.46 12.14 -2.71
CA GLY A 92 6.81 11.79 -3.15
C GLY A 92 6.82 10.51 -3.99
N GLU A 93 6.07 9.49 -3.58
CA GLU A 93 5.90 8.25 -4.35
C GLU A 93 5.21 8.50 -5.71
N ALA A 94 4.21 9.40 -5.75
CA ALA A 94 3.56 9.79 -7.00
C ALA A 94 4.51 10.52 -7.96
N ALA A 95 5.37 11.40 -7.44
CA ALA A 95 6.39 12.10 -8.21
C ALA A 95 7.51 11.15 -8.72
N ALA A 96 7.75 10.05 -8.00
CA ALA A 96 8.75 9.04 -8.35
C ALA A 96 8.22 7.93 -9.27
N LEU A 97 6.99 8.07 -9.78
CA LEU A 97 6.42 7.11 -10.73
C LEU A 97 7.30 7.00 -11.98
N PRO A 98 7.53 5.78 -12.47
CA PRO A 98 8.40 5.60 -13.61
C PRO A 98 7.70 6.07 -14.90
N PRO A 99 8.43 6.58 -15.92
CA PRO A 99 7.82 7.18 -17.12
C PRO A 99 6.77 6.28 -17.82
N GLN A 100 7.02 4.97 -17.85
CA GLN A 100 6.12 3.96 -18.42
C GLN A 100 4.78 3.82 -17.68
N ALA A 101 4.65 4.36 -16.47
CA ALA A 101 3.40 4.40 -15.72
C ALA A 101 2.42 5.45 -16.27
N GLY A 102 2.86 6.34 -17.18
CA GLY A 102 2.00 7.35 -17.81
C GLY A 102 1.37 8.31 -16.79
N GLY A 103 2.09 8.60 -15.71
CA GLY A 103 1.60 9.44 -14.61
C GLY A 103 0.50 8.80 -13.75
N ARG A 104 0.29 7.48 -13.85
CA ARG A 104 -0.72 6.76 -13.08
C ARG A 104 -0.07 5.66 -12.25
N GLY A 105 -0.35 5.67 -10.96
CA GLY A 105 0.11 4.65 -10.03
C GLY A 105 -0.83 4.54 -8.85
N PHE A 106 -0.38 3.81 -7.85
CA PHE A 106 -1.10 3.67 -6.59
C PHE A 106 -0.09 3.46 -5.45
N VAL A 107 -0.51 3.63 -4.20
CA VAL A 107 0.27 3.22 -3.04
C VAL A 107 -0.55 2.20 -2.25
N GLY A 108 -0.08 0.95 -2.22
CA GLY A 108 -0.76 -0.15 -1.52
C GLY A 108 -0.51 -0.11 -0.02
N LEU A 109 -1.29 0.66 0.73
CA LEU A 109 -1.31 0.60 2.19
C LEU A 109 -2.15 -0.61 2.63
N PHE A 110 -1.49 -1.76 2.79
CA PHE A 110 -2.15 -3.04 3.12
C PHE A 110 -1.71 -3.50 4.53
N MET A 111 -2.22 -2.82 5.55
CA MET A 111 -2.05 -3.18 6.95
C MET A 111 -3.16 -4.16 7.37
N ASP A 112 -2.95 -4.87 8.48
CA ASP A 112 -3.97 -5.73 9.07
C ASP A 112 -5.03 -4.90 9.80
N TYR A 113 -6.21 -5.49 10.00
CA TYR A 113 -7.31 -4.77 10.61
C TYR A 113 -7.02 -4.45 12.08
N GLU A 114 -6.33 -5.36 12.78
CA GLU A 114 -5.87 -5.20 14.16
C GLU A 114 -4.86 -4.05 14.34
N THR A 115 -4.34 -3.46 13.25
CA THR A 115 -3.55 -2.22 13.36
C THR A 115 -4.31 -1.13 14.11
N PHE A 116 -5.61 -0.99 13.89
CA PHE A 116 -6.41 0.10 14.45
C PHE A 116 -7.18 -0.35 15.69
N GLY A 117 -6.73 0.07 16.86
CA GLY A 117 -7.39 -0.21 18.15
C GLY A 117 -6.77 -1.36 18.94
N GLU A 118 -5.90 -2.18 18.34
CA GLU A 118 -5.17 -3.25 19.04
C GLU A 118 -3.64 -3.03 19.02
N HIS A 119 -3.02 -2.86 17.84
CA HIS A 119 -1.59 -2.50 17.77
C HIS A 119 -1.34 -1.00 17.95
N GLN A 120 -2.23 -0.16 17.40
CA GLN A 120 -2.22 1.28 17.62
C GLN A 120 -3.50 1.67 18.36
N TRP A 121 -3.38 1.95 19.66
CA TRP A 121 -4.51 2.27 20.52
C TRP A 121 -5.06 3.67 20.22
N ALA A 122 -6.30 3.94 20.61
CA ALA A 122 -6.96 5.20 20.29
C ALA A 122 -6.23 6.43 20.86
N ASP A 123 -5.63 6.30 22.05
CA ASP A 123 -4.87 7.35 22.74
C ASP A 123 -3.54 7.70 22.06
N THR A 124 -3.07 6.87 21.11
CA THR A 124 -1.93 7.20 20.26
C THR A 124 -2.25 8.31 19.25
N GLY A 125 -3.55 8.60 19.03
CA GLY A 125 -4.01 9.56 18.02
C GLY A 125 -4.19 8.96 16.61
N ILE A 126 -4.04 7.64 16.44
CA ILE A 126 -4.12 6.98 15.13
C ILE A 126 -5.42 7.26 14.38
N PHE A 127 -6.55 7.30 15.08
CA PHE A 127 -7.85 7.56 14.44
C PHE A 127 -7.98 9.00 13.95
N ASP A 128 -7.42 9.97 14.68
CA ASP A 128 -7.41 11.37 14.24
C ASP A 128 -6.46 11.57 13.05
N PHE A 129 -5.30 10.90 13.07
CA PHE A 129 -4.41 10.83 11.92
C PHE A 129 -5.11 10.27 10.67
N MET A 130 -5.78 9.11 10.79
CA MET A 130 -6.49 8.50 9.65
C MET A 130 -7.67 9.35 9.16
N ARG A 131 -8.31 10.11 10.05
CA ARG A 131 -9.39 11.05 9.68
C ARG A 131 -8.85 12.26 8.92
N ALA A 132 -7.67 12.77 9.29
CA ALA A 132 -7.04 13.93 8.66
C ALA A 132 -6.38 13.59 7.31
N LEU A 133 -5.78 12.39 7.19
CA LEU A 133 -4.96 12.00 6.04
C LEU A 133 -5.62 12.19 4.66
N PRO A 134 -6.90 11.82 4.42
CA PRO A 134 -7.53 12.09 3.13
C PRO A 134 -7.59 13.58 2.79
N GLY A 135 -7.83 14.45 3.78
CA GLY A 135 -7.84 15.90 3.59
C GLY A 135 -6.48 16.43 3.16
N GLU A 136 -5.41 15.95 3.80
CA GLU A 136 -4.03 16.31 3.44
C GLU A 136 -3.64 15.84 2.03
N LEU A 137 -4.02 14.61 1.66
CA LEU A 137 -3.74 14.06 0.33
C LEU A 137 -4.42 14.86 -0.79
N LEU A 138 -5.65 15.33 -0.55
CA LEU A 138 -6.45 16.06 -1.53
C LEU A 138 -6.05 17.53 -1.69
N LYS A 139 -5.14 18.06 -0.87
CA LYS A 139 -4.55 19.39 -1.07
C LYS A 139 -3.72 19.46 -2.36
N HIS A 140 -3.19 18.34 -2.83
CA HIS A 140 -2.42 18.26 -4.07
C HIS A 140 -3.26 17.69 -5.22
N GLN A 141 -3.22 18.37 -6.37
CA GLN A 141 -3.89 17.88 -7.57
C GLN A 141 -3.23 16.58 -8.07
N GLY A 142 -4.05 15.59 -8.45
CA GLY A 142 -3.58 14.33 -9.03
C GLY A 142 -3.82 13.10 -8.15
N CYS A 143 -4.04 13.27 -6.85
CA CYS A 143 -4.54 12.21 -5.97
C CYS A 143 -6.06 12.06 -6.14
N ARG A 144 -6.52 10.80 -6.20
CA ARG A 144 -7.93 10.43 -6.40
C ARG A 144 -8.26 9.17 -5.62
#